data_AF-A0A7K0ZN71-F1
#
_entry.id   AF-A0A7K0ZN71-F1
#
_cell.length_a   1.000
_cell.length_b   1.000
_cell.length_c   1.000
_cell.angle_alpha   90.00
_cell.angle_beta   90.00
_cell.angle_gamma   90.00
#
_symmetry.space_group_name_H-M   'P 1'
#
loop_
_entity.id
_entity.type
_entity.pdbx_description
1 polymer ?
#
loop_
_entity_poly.entity_id
_entity_poly.type
_entity_poly.pdbx_seq_one_letter_code
_entity_poly.pdbx_strand_id
1 'polypeptide(L)'
;MVQIICAVANIYVLIVVARAISTFFPISPGSALLPVVEFLYKVTEPVFAPIRRVLPTMGPFDFTPLVVLIGVQVLARILGC
;
A
#
# COMPACT_ATOMS: atom_id res chain seq x y z
N MET A 1 15.55 17.15 8.83
CA MET A 1 14.49 16.29 9.42
C MET A 1 13.35 16.03 8.43
N VAL A 2 12.76 17.07 7.81
CA VAL A 2 11.69 16.91 6.79
C VAL A 2 12.08 15.98 5.63
N GLN A 3 13.34 16.01 5.18
CA GLN A 3 13.87 15.12 4.13
C GLN A 3 13.71 13.62 4.45
N ILE A 4 13.86 13.24 5.73
CA ILE A 4 13.68 11.84 6.15
C ILE A 4 12.20 11.44 6.03
N ILE A 5 11.30 12.34 6.39
CA ILE A 5 9.85 12.11 6.28
C ILE A 5 9.44 11.96 4.82
N CYS A 6 9.93 12.83 3.93
CA CYS A 6 9.69 12.72 2.49
C CYS A 6 10.23 11.40 1.92
N ALA A 7 11.43 10.98 2.33
CA ALA A 7 12.02 9.72 1.90
C ALA A 7 11.18 8.51 2.36
N VAL A 8 10.74 8.49 3.62
CA VAL A 8 9.88 7.43 4.16
C VAL A 8 8.53 7.40 3.44
N ALA A 9 7.92 8.56 3.17
CA ALA A 9 6.67 8.64 2.43
C ALA A 9 6.81 8.06 1.01
N ASN A 10 7.88 8.39 0.29
CA ASN A 10 8.16 7.85 -1.05
C ASN A 10 8.39 6.33 -1.03
N ILE A 11 9.13 5.82 -0.03
CA ILE A 11 9.31 4.38 0.15
C ILE A 11 7.97 3.70 0.44
N TYR A 12 7.14 4.30 1.29
CA TYR A 12 5.83 3.77 1.61
C TYR A 12 4.90 3.74 0.39
N VAL A 13 4.93 4.77 -0.45
CA VAL A 13 4.23 4.78 -1.76
C VAL A 13 4.65 3.58 -2.60
N LEU A 14 5.95 3.28 -2.69
CA LEU A 14 6.44 2.11 -3.44
C LEU A 14 5.91 0.79 -2.87
N ILE A 15 5.87 0.65 -1.55
CA ILE A 15 5.31 -0.54 -0.86
C ILE A 15 3.82 -0.69 -1.21
N VAL A 16 3.05 0.39 -1.19
CA VAL A 16 1.62 0.40 -1.52
C VAL A 16 1.39 0.03 -2.99
N VAL A 17 2.21 0.54 -3.91
CA VAL A 17 2.17 0.15 -5.33
C VAL A 17 2.49 -1.34 -5.50
N ALA A 18 3.53 -1.85 -4.84
CA ALA A 18 3.87 -3.27 -4.89
C ALA A 18 2.73 -4.15 -4.34
N ARG A 19 2.06 -3.70 -3.26
CA ARG A 19 0.87 -4.39 -2.73
C ARG A 19 -0.30 -4.36 -3.71
N ALA A 20 -0.54 -3.24 -4.37
CA ALA A 20 -1.57 -3.14 -5.41
C ALA A 20 -1.31 -4.16 -6.53
N ILE A 21 -0.07 -4.22 -7.04
CA ILE A 21 0.32 -5.17 -8.09
C ILE A 21 0.10 -6.62 -7.61
N SER A 22 0.52 -6.95 -6.38
CA SER A 22 0.33 -8.30 -5.81
C SER A 22 -1.15 -8.71 -5.67
N THR A 23 -2.08 -7.76 -5.70
CA THR A 23 -3.52 -8.03 -5.64
C THR A 23 -4.06 -8.41 -7.02
N PHE A 24 -3.55 -7.79 -8.09
CA PHE A 24 -3.91 -8.12 -9.47
C PHE A 24 -3.19 -9.36 -10.00
N PHE A 25 -1.97 -9.62 -9.51
CA PHE A 25 -1.14 -10.75 -9.92
C PHE A 25 -1.00 -11.74 -8.75
N PRO A 26 -1.93 -12.70 -8.61
CA PRO A 26 -1.84 -13.69 -7.55
C PRO A 26 -0.59 -14.55 -7.73
N ILE A 27 0.20 -14.67 -6.66
CA ILE A 27 1.47 -15.38 -6.66
C ILE A 27 1.24 -16.84 -6.24
N SER A 28 1.78 -17.78 -7.02
CA SER A 28 1.63 -19.21 -6.74
C SER A 28 2.29 -19.62 -5.40
N PRO A 29 1.66 -20.51 -4.63
CA PRO A 29 2.26 -21.12 -3.45
C PRO A 29 3.60 -21.78 -3.79
N GLY A 30 4.64 -21.56 -2.98
CA GLY A 30 5.99 -22.13 -3.19
C GLY A 30 6.92 -21.31 -4.09
N SER A 31 6.49 -20.15 -4.61
CA SER A 31 7.38 -19.24 -5.32
C SER A 31 8.32 -18.50 -4.35
N ALA A 32 9.50 -18.12 -4.84
CA ALA A 32 10.47 -17.31 -4.08
C ALA A 32 9.96 -15.90 -3.71
N LEU A 33 8.86 -15.45 -4.31
CA LEU A 33 8.26 -14.14 -4.07
C LEU A 33 7.22 -14.14 -2.94
N LEU A 34 6.78 -15.32 -2.49
CA LEU A 34 5.79 -15.44 -1.42
C LEU A 34 6.17 -14.68 -0.13
N PRO A 35 7.43 -14.78 0.38
CA PRO A 35 7.84 -14.03 1.57
C PRO A 35 7.78 -12.51 1.39
N VAL A 36 8.05 -12.02 0.16
CA VAL A 36 7.98 -10.59 -0.17
C VAL A 36 6.53 -10.12 -0.13
N VAL A 37 5.61 -10.88 -0.73
CA VAL A 37 4.17 -10.55 -0.71
C VAL A 37 3.62 -10.57 0.71
N GLU A 38 4.01 -11.54 1.54
CA GLU A 38 3.64 -11.59 2.95
C GLU A 38 4.15 -10.39 3.74
N PHE A 39 5.40 -9.97 3.47
CA PHE A 39 5.96 -8.76 4.08
C PHE A 39 5.16 -7.51 3.68
N LEU A 40 4.88 -7.33 2.39
CA LEU A 40 4.07 -6.22 1.90
C LEU A 40 2.68 -6.23 2.55
N TYR A 41 2.05 -7.40 2.69
CA TYR A 41 0.78 -7.55 3.38
C TYR A 41 0.89 -7.10 4.85
N LYS A 42 1.84 -7.63 5.61
CA LYS A 42 2.03 -7.28 7.04
C LYS A 42 2.26 -5.78 7.26
N VAL A 43 2.96 -5.11 6.35
CA VAL A 43 3.25 -3.67 6.45
C VAL A 43 2.03 -2.82 6.05
N THR A 44 1.26 -3.25 5.05
CA THR A 44 0.12 -2.46 4.52
C THR A 44 -1.19 -2.72 5.26
N GLU A 45 -1.39 -3.92 5.81
CA GLU A 45 -2.66 -4.33 6.41
C GLU A 45 -3.13 -3.46 7.59
N PRO A 46 -2.27 -2.94 8.49
CA PRO A 46 -2.71 -2.04 9.56
C PRO A 46 -3.40 -0.77 9.04
N VAL A 47 -3.02 -0.30 7.85
CA VAL A 47 -3.60 0.89 7.20
C VAL A 47 -4.75 0.49 6.28
N PHE A 48 -4.63 -0.65 5.59
CA PHE A 48 -5.64 -1.09 4.61
C PHE A 48 -6.90 -1.63 5.29
N ALA A 49 -6.76 -2.41 6.37
CA ALA A 49 -7.88 -3.00 7.09
C ALA A 49 -8.94 -1.99 7.56
N PRO A 50 -8.60 -0.85 8.19
CA PRO A 50 -9.61 0.14 8.56
C PRO A 50 -10.26 0.80 7.34
N ILE A 51 -9.51 1.04 6.26
CA ILE A 51 -10.05 1.67 5.04
C ILE A 51 -11.04 0.72 4.35
N ARG A 52 -10.74 -0.59 4.29
CA ARG A 52 -11.65 -1.61 3.76
C ARG A 52 -12.97 -1.73 4.53
N ARG A 53 -13.02 -1.30 5.80
CA ARG A 53 -14.28 -1.27 6.58
C ARG A 53 -15.18 -0.10 6.19
N VAL A 54 -14.59 0.97 5.65
CA VAL A 54 -15.32 2.17 5.21
C VAL A 54 -15.70 2.07 3.74
N LEU A 55 -14.83 1.46 2.92
CA LEU A 55 -15.13 1.21 1.52
C LEU A 55 -16.16 0.09 1.40
N PRO A 56 -17.22 0.25 0.58
CA PRO A 56 -18.11 -0.85 0.26
C PRO A 56 -17.32 -1.98 -0.42
N THR A 57 -17.69 -3.24 -0.16
CA THR A 57 -17.07 -4.41 -0.76
C THR A 57 -17.35 -4.46 -2.27
N MET A 58 -16.43 -3.90 -3.05
CA MET A 58 -16.48 -3.82 -4.53
C MET A 58 -15.96 -5.12 -5.17
N GLY A 59 -16.54 -6.27 -4.82
CA GLY A 59 -16.19 -7.57 -5.41
C GLY A 59 -14.68 -7.90 -5.30
N PRO A 60 -14.04 -8.47 -6.34
CA PRO A 60 -12.64 -8.89 -6.29
C PRO A 60 -11.62 -7.74 -6.45
N PHE A 61 -12.07 -6.51 -6.71
CA PHE A 61 -11.20 -5.36 -6.94
C PHE A 61 -11.00 -4.57 -5.65
N ASP A 62 -9.76 -4.55 -5.14
CA ASP A 62 -9.40 -3.76 -3.97
C ASP A 62 -8.94 -2.35 -4.38
N PHE A 63 -9.77 -1.35 -4.14
CA PHE A 63 -9.42 0.08 -4.34
C PHE A 63 -8.70 0.70 -3.14
N THR A 64 -8.51 -0.05 -2.05
CA THR A 64 -7.81 0.43 -0.85
C THR A 64 -6.40 0.97 -1.15
N PRO A 65 -5.57 0.31 -1.99
CA PRO A 65 -4.25 0.86 -2.33
C PRO A 65 -4.34 2.24 -2.98
N LEU A 66 -5.36 2.50 -3.80
CA LEU A 66 -5.56 3.79 -4.45
C LEU A 66 -5.89 4.89 -3.42
N VAL A 67 -6.78 4.59 -2.47
CA VAL A 67 -7.14 5.53 -1.40
C VAL A 67 -5.93 5.86 -0.54
N VAL A 68 -5.12 4.86 -0.19
CA VAL A 68 -3.89 5.07 0.59
C VAL A 68 -2.87 5.89 -0.21
N LEU A 69 -2.68 5.60 -1.50
CA LEU A 69 -1.77 6.38 -2.36
C LEU A 69 -2.13 7.86 -2.39
N ILE A 70 -3.42 8.17 -2.58
CA ILE A 70 -3.91 9.54 -2.60
C ILE A 70 -3.66 10.20 -1.23
N GLY A 71 -4.01 9.53 -0.13
CA GLY A 71 -3.79 10.07 1.22
C GLY A 71 -2.32 10.37 1.51
N VAL A 72 -1.42 9.45 1.18
CA VAL A 72 0.02 9.63 1.39
C VAL A 72 0.59 10.73 0.50
N GLN A 73 0.17 10.82 -0.77
CA GLN A 73 0.61 11.90 -1.65
C GLN A 73 0.14 13.27 -1.17
N VAL A 74 -1.12 13.40 -0.74
CA VAL A 74 -1.63 14.65 -0.18
C VAL A 74 -0.83 15.07 1.05
N LEU A 75 -0.56 14.14 1.97
CA LEU A 75 0.28 14.40 3.14
C LEU A 75 1.70 14.82 2.74
N ALA A 76 2.30 14.15 1.76
CA ALA A 76 3.63 14.50 1.24
C ALA A 76 3.64 15.94 0.68
N ARG A 77 2.63 16.31 -0.13
CA ARG A 77 2.47 17.66 -0.70
C ARG A 77 2.32 18.74 0.36
N ILE A 78 1.56 18.47 1.42
CA ILE A 78 1.38 19.40 2.54
C ILE A 78 2.69 19.61 3.31
N LEU A 79 3.51 18.56 3.41
CA LEU A 79 4.81 18.61 4.09
C LEU A 79 5.92 19.28 3.27
N GLY A 80 5.64 19.71 2.03
CA GLY A 80 6.64 20.30 1.12
C GLY A 80 7.53 19.26 0.44
N CYS A 81 7.07 18.02 0.39
CA CYS A 81 7.53 16.97 -0.51
C CYS A 81 6.60 16.94 -1.76
#